data_AF-A0A3D2INM2-F1
#
_entry.id   AF-A0A3D2INM2-F1
#
_cell.length_a   1.000
_cell.length_b   1.000
_cell.length_c   1.000
_cell.angle_alpha   90.00
_cell.angle_beta   90.00
_cell.angle_gamma   90.00
#
_symmetry.space_group_name_H-M   'P 1'
#
loop_
_entity.id
_entity.type
_entity.pdbx_description
1 polymer ?
#
loop_
_entity_poly.entity_id
_entity_poly.type
_entity_poly.pdbx_seq_one_letter_code
_entity_poly.pdbx_strand_id
1 'polypeptide(L)'
;MTKDKIDVIIPAYKAHGTIIRCLSSIACQTIIGDVTVTIVNDCCPEGDYSDVVKMFSPIMDVREIRTPVNGGPGVARQLGIDSTDGEFITFVDADDMLYKVTALDTLRKEMA
;
A
#
# COMPACT_ATOMS: atom_id res chain seq x y z
N MET A 1 -6.53 -11.61 15.96
CA MET A 1 -6.58 -10.42 15.09
C MET A 1 -6.31 -9.22 15.98
N THR A 2 -5.25 -8.46 15.71
CA THR A 2 -4.88 -7.28 16.50
C THR A 2 -5.74 -6.10 16.04
N LYS A 3 -6.43 -5.47 16.99
CA LYS A 3 -7.48 -4.47 16.83
C LYS A 3 -6.92 -3.07 16.46
N ASP A 4 -5.82 -3.02 15.72
CA ASP A 4 -5.05 -1.77 15.49
C ASP A 4 -4.23 -1.80 14.18
N LYS A 5 -4.59 -2.67 13.23
CA LYS A 5 -3.86 -2.78 11.95
C LYS A 5 -4.24 -1.67 10.99
N ILE A 6 -3.24 -1.09 10.33
CA ILE A 6 -3.40 -0.12 9.23
C ILE A 6 -3.15 -0.82 7.91
N ASP A 7 -4.10 -0.75 6.97
CA ASP A 7 -3.84 -1.14 5.58
C ASP A 7 -3.51 0.09 4.72
N VAL A 8 -2.32 0.07 4.13
CA VAL A 8 -1.85 1.10 3.21
C VAL A 8 -2.21 0.66 1.79
N ILE A 9 -3.20 1.34 1.20
CA ILE A 9 -3.66 1.05 -0.15
C ILE A 9 -2.93 1.97 -1.13
N ILE A 10 -2.25 1.36 -2.10
CA ILE A 10 -1.45 2.06 -3.11
C ILE A 10 -2.08 1.84 -4.49
N PRO A 11 -2.85 2.80 -5.03
CA PRO A 11 -3.28 2.72 -6.42
C PRO A 11 -2.05 2.87 -7.34
N ALA A 12 -1.87 1.94 -8.27
CA ALA A 12 -0.68 1.88 -9.11
C ALA A 12 -1.04 1.71 -10.59
N TYR A 13 -0.56 2.63 -11.43
CA TYR A 13 -0.62 2.54 -12.88
C TYR A 13 0.67 3.11 -13.46
N LYS A 14 1.44 2.28 -14.20
CA LYS A 14 2.77 2.62 -14.74
C LYS A 14 3.76 3.14 -13.68
N ALA A 15 3.66 2.60 -12.46
CA ALA A 15 4.47 3.02 -11.31
C ALA A 15 5.76 2.19 -11.11
N HIS A 16 6.14 1.32 -12.04
CA HIS A 16 7.29 0.41 -11.90
C HIS A 16 8.61 1.14 -11.59
N GLY A 17 8.75 2.39 -12.04
CA GLY A 17 9.92 3.24 -11.77
C GLY A 17 9.92 3.95 -10.41
N THR A 18 8.79 4.07 -9.72
CA THR A 18 8.66 4.86 -8.48
C THR A 18 8.25 4.04 -7.26
N ILE A 19 7.50 2.95 -7.47
CA ILE A 19 6.84 2.20 -6.39
C ILE A 19 7.82 1.61 -5.38
N ILE A 20 9.03 1.23 -5.80
CA ILE A 20 10.09 0.72 -4.90
C ILE A 20 10.42 1.76 -3.82
N ARG A 21 10.47 3.04 -4.21
CA ARG A 21 10.79 4.14 -3.29
C ARG A 21 9.64 4.38 -2.31
N CYS A 22 8.39 4.34 -2.79
CA CYS A 22 7.20 4.40 -1.96
C CYS A 22 7.21 3.29 -0.90
N LEU A 23 7.33 2.03 -1.33
CA LEU A 23 7.35 0.87 -0.44
C LEU A 23 8.53 0.89 0.53
N SER A 24 9.69 1.38 0.11
CA SER A 24 10.84 1.54 1.00
C SER A 24 10.54 2.50 2.16
N SER A 25 9.82 3.60 1.90
CA SER A 25 9.41 4.53 2.95
C SER A 25 8.41 3.93 3.95
N ILE A 26 7.54 3.03 3.47
CA ILE A 26 6.58 2.29 4.28
C ILE A 26 7.27 1.20 5.09
N ALA A 27 8.20 0.45 4.49
CA ALA A 27 8.96 -0.60 5.17
C ALA A 27 9.83 -0.06 6.33
N CYS A 28 10.22 1.22 6.26
CA CYS A 28 10.95 1.90 7.33
C CYS A 28 10.06 2.42 8.47
N GLN A 29 8.74 2.24 8.41
CA GLN A 29 7.85 2.74 9.48
C GLN A 29 8.09 1.95 10.78
N THR A 30 8.11 2.67 11.90
CA THR A 30 8.37 2.13 13.24
C THR A 30 7.34 1.09 13.71
N ILE A 31 6.16 1.04 13.08
CA ILE A 31 5.05 0.14 13.39
C ILE A 31 4.80 -0.89 12.30
N ILE A 32 5.81 -1.24 11.49
CA ILE A 32 5.64 -2.09 10.30
C ILE A 32 4.98 -3.46 10.59
N GLY A 33 5.12 -3.99 11.81
CA GLY A 33 4.43 -5.23 12.23
C GLY A 33 2.90 -5.11 12.35
N ASP A 34 2.38 -3.88 12.43
CA ASP A 34 0.94 -3.56 12.48
C ASP A 34 0.42 -3.00 11.14
N VAL A 35 1.23 -3.05 10.08
CA VAL A 35 0.91 -2.47 8.78
C VAL A 35 0.82 -3.56 7.72
N THR A 36 -0.25 -3.53 6.94
CA THR A 36 -0.35 -4.26 5.67
C THR A 36 -0.28 -3.28 4.51
N VAL A 37 0.11 -3.78 3.33
CA VAL A 37 0.21 -2.98 2.12
C VAL A 37 -0.48 -3.69 0.97
N THR A 38 -1.46 -3.02 0.38
CA THR A 38 -2.17 -3.53 -0.79
C THR A 38 -1.86 -2.63 -2.00
N ILE A 39 -1.03 -3.14 -2.91
CA ILE A 39 -0.80 -2.53 -4.22
C ILE A 39 -1.99 -2.86 -5.10
N VAL A 40 -2.73 -1.85 -5.55
CA VAL A 40 -3.84 -2.03 -6.47
C VAL A 40 -3.41 -1.64 -7.87
N ASN A 41 -3.04 -2.66 -8.66
CA ASN A 41 -2.67 -2.50 -10.06
C ASN A 41 -3.90 -2.15 -10.89
N ASP A 42 -3.96 -0.91 -11.39
CA ASP A 42 -5.08 -0.40 -12.18
C ASP A 42 -4.98 -0.83 -13.66
N CYS A 43 -4.92 -2.15 -13.88
CA CYS A 43 -4.78 -2.79 -15.18
C CYS A 43 -3.60 -2.23 -15.99
N CYS A 44 -2.43 -2.11 -15.35
CA CYS A 44 -1.21 -1.60 -15.97
C CYS A 44 -0.81 -2.49 -17.18
N PRO A 45 -0.49 -1.89 -18.34
CA PRO A 45 -0.03 -2.64 -19.52
C PRO A 45 1.43 -3.10 -19.41
N GLU A 46 2.22 -2.51 -18.52
CA GLU A 46 3.63 -2.88 -18.29
C GLU A 46 3.78 -4.17 -17.46
N GLY A 47 2.66 -4.71 -17.00
CA GLY A 47 2.59 -5.96 -16.24
C GLY A 47 2.27 -5.74 -14.76
N ASP A 48 2.42 -6.82 -14.02
CA ASP A 48 2.14 -6.89 -12.60
C ASP A 48 3.31 -6.35 -11.76
N TYR A 49 3.08 -6.16 -10.47
CA TYR A 49 4.06 -5.74 -9.46
C TYR A 49 4.62 -6.93 -8.66
N SER A 50 4.41 -8.16 -9.13
CA SER A 50 4.81 -9.40 -8.43
C SER A 50 6.29 -9.46 -8.01
N ASP A 51 7.22 -8.98 -8.84
CA ASP A 51 8.64 -8.88 -8.48
C ASP A 51 8.89 -7.91 -7.31
N VAL A 52 8.14 -6.80 -7.30
CA VAL A 52 8.19 -5.81 -6.21
C VAL A 52 7.58 -6.42 -4.94
N VAL A 53 6.44 -7.09 -5.02
CA VAL A 53 5.84 -7.81 -3.89
C VAL A 53 6.82 -8.82 -3.31
N LYS A 54 7.46 -9.64 -4.16
CA LYS A 54 8.45 -10.63 -3.76
C LYS A 54 9.63 -10.00 -3.02
N MET A 55 10.11 -8.84 -3.50
CA MET A 55 11.21 -8.10 -2.88
C MET A 55 10.89 -7.65 -1.45
N PHE A 56 9.67 -7.20 -1.18
CA PHE A 56 9.28 -6.62 0.11
C PHE A 56 8.58 -7.58 1.08
N SER A 57 8.04 -8.70 0.59
CA SER A 57 7.36 -9.71 1.42
C SER A 57 8.17 -10.27 2.61
N PRO A 58 9.52 -10.32 2.60
CA PRO A 58 10.28 -10.71 3.79
C PRO A 58 10.34 -9.63 4.89
N ILE A 59 9.96 -8.39 4.57
CA ILE A 59 10.11 -7.21 5.43
C ILE A 59 8.75 -6.75 5.98
N MET A 60 7.70 -6.83 5.17
CA MET A 60 6.35 -6.36 5.50
C MET A 60 5.28 -7.21 4.82
N ASP A 61 4.06 -7.17 5.36
CA ASP A 61 2.90 -7.82 4.75
C ASP A 61 2.44 -6.99 3.54
N VAL A 62 2.85 -7.41 2.35
CA VAL A 62 2.54 -6.73 1.09
C VAL A 62 1.99 -7.70 0.08
N ARG A 63 0.97 -7.26 -0.65
CA ARG A 63 0.36 -8.02 -1.74
C ARG A 63 -0.05 -7.11 -2.89
N GLU A 64 -0.34 -7.74 -4.03
CA GLU A 64 -0.94 -7.09 -5.19
C GLU A 64 -2.34 -7.63 -5.45
N ILE A 65 -3.26 -6.74 -5.80
CA ILE A 65 -4.53 -7.05 -6.43
C ILE A 65 -4.68 -6.21 -7.71
N ARG A 66 -5.53 -6.63 -8.64
CA ARG A 66 -5.62 -6.02 -9.97
C ARG A 66 -7.05 -5.70 -10.37
N THR A 67 -7.27 -4.50 -10.91
CA THR A 67 -8.55 -4.15 -11.53
C THR A 67 -8.72 -4.87 -12.87
N PRO A 68 -9.96 -5.22 -13.27
CA PRO A 68 -10.20 -5.91 -14.54
C PRO A 68 -9.97 -5.01 -15.77
N VAL A 69 -10.12 -3.69 -15.60
CA VAL A 69 -9.90 -2.64 -16.59
C VAL A 69 -9.36 -1.40 -15.89
N ASN A 70 -8.64 -0.55 -16.63
CA ASN A 70 -8.18 0.73 -16.08
C ASN A 70 -9.39 1.62 -15.75
N GLY A 71 -9.59 1.90 -14.47
CA GLY A 71 -10.70 2.70 -13.94
C GLY A 71 -10.25 4.00 -13.27
N GLY A 72 -8.95 4.26 -13.24
CA GLY A 72 -8.34 5.37 -12.52
C GLY A 72 -8.18 5.10 -11.03
N PRO A 73 -7.50 6.02 -10.32
CA PRO A 73 -7.12 5.84 -8.91
C PRO A 73 -8.32 5.69 -7.97
N GLY A 74 -9.48 6.28 -8.30
CA GLY A 74 -10.69 6.12 -7.49
C GLY A 74 -11.21 4.68 -7.47
N VAL A 75 -11.27 4.04 -8.64
CA VAL A 75 -11.69 2.63 -8.75
C VAL A 75 -10.68 1.71 -8.09
N ALA A 76 -9.39 1.97 -8.27
CA ALA A 76 -8.32 1.22 -7.60
C ALA A 76 -8.41 1.34 -6.07
N ARG A 77 -8.62 2.54 -5.52
CA ARG A 77 -8.79 2.73 -4.07
C ARG A 77 -10.01 1.99 -3.53
N GLN A 78 -11.14 2.03 -4.26
CA GLN A 78 -12.34 1.30 -3.85
C GLN A 78 -12.10 -0.21 -3.81
N LEU A 79 -11.45 -0.78 -4.84
CA LEU A 79 -11.09 -2.21 -4.84
C LEU A 79 -10.17 -2.56 -3.66
N GLY A 80 -9.23 -1.67 -3.31
CA GLY A 80 -8.40 -1.82 -2.12
C GLY A 80 -9.24 -1.87 -0.83
N ILE A 81 -10.17 -0.91 -0.65
CA ILE A 81 -11.08 -0.84 0.51
C ILE A 81 -11.91 -2.12 0.63
N ASP A 82 -12.44 -2.62 -0.48
CA ASP A 82 -13.28 -3.82 -0.48
C ASP A 82 -12.49 -5.09 -0.16
N SER A 83 -11.16 -5.04 -0.28
CA SER A 83 -10.27 -6.19 -0.10
C SER A 83 -9.62 -6.27 1.28
N THR A 84 -9.76 -5.25 2.13
CA THR A 84 -9.06 -5.14 3.41
C THR A 84 -9.92 -5.54 4.59
N ASP A 85 -9.28 -6.10 5.60
CA ASP A 85 -9.84 -6.35 6.94
C ASP A 85 -9.17 -5.48 8.03
N GLY A 86 -8.35 -4.50 7.61
CA GLY A 86 -7.71 -3.54 8.50
C GLY A 86 -8.72 -2.64 9.22
N GLU A 87 -8.42 -2.27 10.46
CA GLU A 87 -9.27 -1.35 11.24
C GLU A 87 -9.16 0.08 10.73
N PHE A 88 -7.94 0.46 10.33
CA PHE A 88 -7.65 1.74 9.73
C PHE A 88 -7.17 1.55 8.29
N ILE A 89 -7.52 2.50 7.43
CA ILE A 89 -7.09 2.53 6.02
C ILE A 89 -6.45 3.88 5.77
N THR A 90 -5.33 3.87 5.05
CA THR A 90 -4.76 5.09 4.47
C THR A 90 -4.36 4.85 3.02
N PHE A 91 -4.36 5.92 2.23
CA PHE A 91 -3.89 5.89 0.85
C PHE A 91 -2.51 6.52 0.75
N VAL A 92 -1.65 5.95 -0.08
CA VAL A 92 -0.37 6.54 -0.48
C VAL A 92 -0.25 6.37 -2.00
N ASP A 93 0.04 7.45 -2.72
CA ASP A 93 0.22 7.37 -4.17
C ASP A 93 1.56 6.68 -4.50
N ALA A 94 1.62 5.93 -5.61
CA ALA A 94 2.74 5.04 -5.92
C ALA A 94 4.07 5.77 -6.25
N ASP A 95 4.05 7.10 -6.34
CA ASP A 95 5.21 7.98 -6.55
C ASP A 95 5.59 8.83 -5.32
N ASP A 96 4.81 8.74 -4.25
CA ASP A 96 5.04 9.42 -2.98
C ASP A 96 5.97 8.67 -2.03
N MET A 97 6.38 9.35 -0.96
CA MET A 97 7.13 8.78 0.16
C MET A 97 6.64 9.35 1.48
N LEU A 98 6.58 8.48 2.50
CA LEU A 98 6.38 8.92 3.87
C LEU A 98 7.67 9.58 4.40
N TYR A 99 7.57 10.88 4.74
CA TYR A 99 8.74 11.68 5.12
C TYR A 99 9.42 11.22 6.41
N LYS A 100 8.64 10.80 7.42
CA LYS A 100 9.15 10.32 8.71
C LYS A 100 8.85 8.83 8.88
N VAL A 101 9.74 8.13 9.57
CA VAL A 101 9.54 6.73 10.00
C VAL A 101 8.41 6.56 11.02
N THR A 102 7.86 7.65 11.53
CA THR A 102 6.74 7.67 12.48
C THR A 102 5.43 8.14 11.85
N ALA A 103 5.37 8.31 10.53
CA ALA A 103 4.21 8.91 9.86
C ALA A 103 2.92 8.11 10.12
N LEU A 104 2.96 6.78 9.95
CA LEU A 104 1.79 5.93 10.17
C LEU A 104 1.39 5.84 11.65
N ASP A 105 2.37 5.79 12.56
CA ASP A 105 2.10 5.79 14.00
C ASP A 105 1.49 7.11 14.48
N THR A 106 1.90 8.23 13.88
CA THR A 106 1.31 9.55 14.14
C THR A 106 -0.16 9.56 13.70
N LEU A 107 -0.45 9.08 12.49
CA LEU A 107 -1.82 8.98 11.99
C LEU A 107 -2.70 8.11 12.89
N ARG A 108 -2.20 6.94 13.31
CA ARG A 108 -2.92 6.03 14.23
C ARG A 108 -3.28 6.71 15.55
N LYS A 109 -2.35 7.44 16.15
CA LYS A 109 -2.54 8.10 17.45
C LYS A 109 -3.56 9.24 17.45
N GLU A 110 -3.76 9.88 16.30
CA GLU A 110 -4.77 10.95 16.15
C GLU A 110 -6.20 10.40 15.93
N MET A 111 -6.32 9.10 15.61
CA MET A 111 -7.61 8.44 15.30
C MET A 111 -8.14 7.57 16.44
N ALA A 112 -7.33 7.26 17.45
CA ALA A 112 -7.67 6.45 18.63
C ALA A 112 -8.10 7.34 19.82
#